data_AF-A0A9E5KDK6-F1
#
_entry.id   AF-A0A9E5KDK6-F1
#
_cell.length_a   1.000
_cell.length_b   1.000
_cell.length_c   1.000
_cell.angle_alpha   90.00
_cell.angle_beta   90.00
_cell.angle_gamma   90.00
#
_symmetry.space_group_name_H-M   'P 1'
#
loop_
_entity.id
_entity.type
_entity.pdbx_description
1 polymer ?
#
loop_
_entity_poly.entity_id
_entity_poly.type
_entity_poly.pdbx_seq_one_letter_code
_entity_poly.pdbx_strand_id
1 'polypeptide(L)'
;MHYHVTYTNVMNHARTTRNHSRRQVLASAGAACLLHSVARGASTNLRLGVPPGPLTAWIQAHLSGITRRTGATVELVSMPEPSAALKNVDVALVAPADLGRVAGDLLPVPNALTSPASEIAWGNLIQVWRDRLARWEGKTFGLPVHGDLRVLLCRNDLFDDAGRNRRFEAKFGRAIRAPLTWRETADLIEFWSVETGRPAWTPTPLSPEERRRAFYEIATSHVVERLSASDRARSERLDEQARFGMEFDLDSGRCLLGSTGFVRAAELLARLQKRSAAKPEAEPWRAMLRGEVPMAVAPVAAIRALQQRRATRDRFTIHTVPGADTVFSSRGGPSGDYPQGNFVPYLG
;
A
#
# COMPACT_ATOMS: atom_id res chain seq x y z
N MET A 1 0.75 -2.75 -8.56
CA MET A 1 1.53 -1.50 -8.33
C MET A 1 1.98 -1.44 -6.88
N HIS A 2 3.23 -1.83 -6.65
CA HIS A 2 3.75 -2.19 -5.33
C HIS A 2 4.38 -1.04 -4.56
N TYR A 3 4.61 -1.29 -3.28
CA TYR A 3 5.60 -0.56 -2.51
C TYR A 3 6.97 -0.90 -3.08
N HIS A 4 7.87 0.07 -3.19
CA HIS A 4 9.23 -0.20 -3.66
C HIS A 4 10.25 0.50 -2.77
N VAL A 5 11.27 -0.25 -2.41
CA VAL A 5 12.40 0.18 -1.61
C VAL A 5 13.63 0.19 -2.53
N THR A 6 14.52 1.16 -2.36
CA THR A 6 15.74 1.30 -3.16
C THR A 6 16.93 0.72 -2.41
N TYR A 7 17.74 -0.09 -3.09
CA TYR A 7 18.90 -0.76 -2.52
C TYR A 7 20.16 -0.24 -3.21
N THR A 8 21.23 0.05 -2.47
CA THR A 8 22.41 0.74 -3.01
C THR A 8 23.69 -0.05 -2.79
N ASN A 9 24.44 -0.32 -3.86
CA ASN A 9 25.82 -0.82 -3.82
C ASN A 9 26.78 0.41 -3.78
N VAL A 10 27.26 0.84 -2.60
CA VAL A 10 28.13 2.05 -2.50
C VAL A 10 29.47 1.72 -1.85
N MET A 11 30.56 1.97 -2.58
CA MET A 11 31.93 2.01 -2.08
C MET A 11 32.22 3.37 -1.39
N ASN A 12 32.90 3.31 -0.24
CA ASN A 12 33.20 4.43 0.67
C ASN A 12 34.01 5.59 0.04
N HIS A 13 33.67 6.88 0.32
CA HIS A 13 34.52 7.83 1.08
C HIS A 13 33.93 9.26 1.32
N ALA A 14 34.26 9.76 2.51
CA ALA A 14 34.27 11.09 3.19
C ALA A 14 33.72 12.44 2.60
N ARG A 15 32.95 13.11 3.50
CA ARG A 15 32.80 14.56 3.89
C ARG A 15 33.05 15.72 2.90
N THR A 16 32.08 16.63 2.82
CA THR A 16 32.17 18.05 3.30
C THR A 16 30.83 18.79 3.23
N THR A 17 30.63 19.72 4.17
CA THR A 17 29.42 20.50 4.49
C THR A 17 29.21 21.74 3.60
N ARG A 18 27.95 22.12 3.30
CA ARG A 18 27.41 23.49 3.55
C ARG A 18 25.91 23.62 3.21
N ASN A 19 25.33 24.64 3.81
CA ASN A 19 23.96 24.80 4.27
C ASN A 19 23.19 25.79 3.36
N HIS A 20 21.89 25.58 3.12
CA HIS A 20 20.78 26.55 3.22
C HIS A 20 19.57 26.38 2.26
N SER A 21 18.40 26.39 2.91
CA SER A 21 17.08 26.90 2.49
C SER A 21 16.40 26.34 1.23
N ARG A 22 15.30 25.60 1.41
CA ARG A 22 13.93 26.07 1.15
C ARG A 22 12.91 24.97 1.47
N ARG A 23 11.85 25.39 2.17
CA ARG A 23 10.66 24.60 2.51
C ARG A 23 9.83 24.32 1.24
N GLN A 24 9.17 23.17 1.23
CA GLN A 24 8.29 22.57 0.22
C GLN A 24 8.98 21.48 -0.63
N VAL A 25 8.22 20.40 -0.83
CA VAL A 25 8.55 19.14 -1.54
C VAL A 25 9.14 18.00 -0.67
N LEU A 26 8.32 17.49 0.26
CA LEU A 26 8.65 16.32 1.09
C LEU A 26 8.45 14.95 0.42
N ALA A 27 7.81 14.85 -0.74
CA ALA A 27 7.51 13.56 -1.39
C ALA A 27 8.51 13.17 -2.51
N SER A 28 9.15 14.14 -3.17
CA SER A 28 10.14 13.87 -4.23
C SER A 28 11.58 13.77 -3.72
N ALA A 29 11.83 14.14 -2.45
CA ALA A 29 13.15 14.19 -1.87
C ALA A 29 13.75 12.80 -1.61
N GLY A 30 12.94 11.76 -1.42
CA GLY A 30 13.41 10.40 -1.14
C GLY A 30 14.28 9.82 -2.26
N ALA A 31 13.69 9.59 -3.45
CA ALA A 31 14.41 9.08 -4.63
C ALA A 31 15.56 10.00 -5.07
N ALA A 32 15.33 11.31 -4.95
CA ALA A 32 16.27 12.34 -5.32
C ALA A 32 17.49 12.43 -4.40
N CYS A 33 17.32 12.38 -3.07
CA CYS A 33 18.42 12.37 -2.09
C CYS A 33 19.18 11.05 -2.16
N LEU A 34 18.48 9.94 -2.39
CA LEU A 34 19.09 8.63 -2.63
C LEU A 34 20.06 8.66 -3.80
N LEU A 35 19.59 9.03 -4.99
CA LEU A 35 20.44 9.13 -6.17
C LEU A 35 21.49 10.23 -6.02
N HIS A 36 21.21 11.29 -5.26
CA HIS A 36 22.20 12.32 -4.92
C HIS A 36 23.31 11.81 -3.98
N SER A 37 22.98 10.96 -3.00
CA SER A 37 23.94 10.37 -2.06
C SER A 37 24.79 9.26 -2.70
N VAL A 38 24.22 8.52 -3.66
CA VAL A 38 24.93 7.50 -4.45
C VAL A 38 25.85 8.13 -5.50
N ALA A 39 25.47 9.28 -6.06
CA ALA A 39 26.20 9.93 -7.15
C ALA A 39 27.25 10.98 -6.72
N ARG A 40 27.55 11.11 -5.42
CA ARG A 40 28.65 11.99 -4.96
C ARG A 40 30.00 11.28 -5.19
N GLY A 41 30.53 11.43 -6.39
CA GLY A 41 31.91 11.03 -6.73
C GLY A 41 32.00 10.44 -8.13
N ALA A 42 32.53 11.23 -9.07
CA ALA A 42 32.74 10.90 -10.48
C ALA A 42 31.45 10.74 -11.31
N SER A 43 31.57 11.03 -12.60
CA SER A 43 30.55 10.86 -13.63
C SER A 43 30.20 9.37 -13.80
N THR A 44 29.36 8.83 -12.93
CA THR A 44 28.96 7.42 -12.95
C THR A 44 27.71 7.24 -13.80
N ASN A 45 27.76 6.29 -14.73
CA ASN A 45 26.56 5.76 -15.36
C ASN A 45 25.98 4.67 -14.44
N LEU A 46 24.83 4.93 -13.83
CA LEU A 46 24.18 4.04 -12.87
C LEU A 46 23.09 3.22 -13.56
N ARG A 47 23.09 1.91 -13.34
CA ARG A 47 22.03 1.01 -13.80
C ARG A 47 21.02 0.80 -12.69
N LEU A 48 19.81 1.32 -12.90
CA LEU A 48 18.69 1.22 -11.96
C LEU A 48 17.71 0.17 -12.44
N GLY A 49 17.64 -0.96 -11.73
CA GLY A 49 16.63 -1.99 -11.91
C GLY A 49 15.26 -1.51 -11.48
N VAL A 50 14.28 -1.49 -12.39
CA VAL A 50 12.93 -1.01 -12.13
C VAL A 50 11.86 -2.04 -12.48
N PRO A 51 10.81 -2.19 -11.65
CA PRO A 51 9.66 -3.04 -11.95
C PRO A 51 8.86 -2.49 -13.15
N PRO A 52 8.07 -3.32 -13.85
CA PRO A 52 7.10 -2.79 -14.79
C PRO A 52 6.03 -1.94 -14.09
N GLY A 53 5.48 -0.93 -14.80
CA GLY A 53 4.31 -0.20 -14.35
C GLY A 53 4.54 1.29 -14.03
N PRO A 54 3.57 1.96 -13.38
CA PRO A 54 3.54 3.42 -13.34
C PRO A 54 4.65 4.07 -12.49
N LEU A 55 5.30 3.31 -11.59
CA LEU A 55 6.47 3.80 -10.86
C LEU A 55 7.65 4.07 -11.81
N THR A 56 7.85 3.22 -12.82
CA THR A 56 8.90 3.42 -13.82
C THR A 56 8.70 4.71 -14.61
N ALA A 57 7.46 4.99 -15.02
CA ALA A 57 7.12 6.26 -15.67
C ALA A 57 7.37 7.46 -14.74
N TRP A 58 7.06 7.32 -13.45
CA TRP A 58 7.37 8.36 -12.46
C TRP A 58 8.88 8.60 -12.33
N ILE A 59 9.70 7.54 -12.24
CA ILE A 59 11.16 7.67 -12.15
C ILE A 59 11.73 8.33 -13.40
N GLN A 60 11.30 7.89 -14.59
CA GLN A 60 11.71 8.46 -15.88
C GLN A 60 11.51 9.97 -15.90
N ALA A 61 10.36 10.45 -15.41
CA ALA A 61 10.06 11.87 -15.35
C ALA A 61 11.01 12.68 -14.43
N HIS A 62 11.70 12.03 -13.49
CA HIS A 62 12.59 12.68 -12.53
C HIS A 62 14.09 12.55 -12.87
N LEU A 63 14.48 11.67 -13.82
CA LEU A 63 15.88 11.41 -14.15
C LEU A 63 16.66 12.67 -14.55
N SER A 64 16.05 13.55 -15.35
CA SER A 64 16.68 14.82 -15.76
C SER A 64 17.06 15.71 -14.58
N GLY A 65 16.26 15.68 -13.50
CA GLY A 65 16.55 16.40 -12.26
C GLY A 65 17.66 15.76 -11.44
N ILE A 66 17.84 14.44 -11.53
CA ILE A 66 18.98 13.75 -10.92
C ILE A 66 20.26 14.13 -11.66
N THR A 67 20.32 13.94 -12.98
CA THR A 67 21.48 14.26 -13.80
C THR A 67 21.92 15.71 -13.63
N ARG A 68 20.98 16.66 -13.60
CA ARG A 68 21.31 18.08 -13.39
C ARG A 68 21.96 18.36 -12.03
N ARG A 69 21.58 17.63 -10.98
CA ARG A 69 22.06 17.87 -9.60
C ARG A 69 23.34 17.11 -9.27
N THR A 70 23.60 16.00 -9.94
CA THR A 70 24.69 15.08 -9.58
C THR A 70 25.72 14.89 -10.68
N GLY A 71 25.37 15.18 -11.94
CA GLY A 71 26.17 14.81 -13.10
C GLY A 71 26.10 13.32 -13.47
N ALA A 72 25.36 12.49 -12.72
CA ALA A 72 25.20 11.06 -13.03
C ALA A 72 24.17 10.82 -14.13
N THR A 73 24.44 9.86 -15.00
CA THR A 73 23.46 9.30 -15.93
C THR A 73 22.84 8.05 -15.32
N VAL A 74 21.55 7.85 -15.54
CA VAL A 74 20.83 6.69 -15.01
C VAL A 74 20.22 5.91 -16.18
N GLU A 75 20.67 4.68 -16.36
CA GLU A 75 20.07 3.70 -17.27
C GLU A 75 19.00 2.91 -16.50
N LEU A 76 17.78 2.88 -17.03
CA LEU A 76 16.73 2.05 -16.44
C LEU A 76 16.77 0.65 -17.05
N VAL A 77 16.93 -0.34 -16.19
CA VAL A 77 16.92 -1.76 -16.56
C VAL A 77 15.60 -2.35 -16.11
N SER A 78 14.82 -2.89 -17.05
CA SER A 78 13.55 -3.55 -16.73
C SER A 78 13.80 -4.81 -15.88
N MET A 79 13.10 -4.91 -14.76
CA MET A 79 13.24 -5.96 -13.77
C MET A 79 11.85 -6.48 -13.37
N PRO A 80 11.23 -7.35 -14.20
CA PRO A 80 9.95 -7.97 -13.85
C PRO A 80 10.09 -8.94 -12.68
N GLU A 81 11.25 -9.59 -12.55
CA GLU A 81 11.58 -10.47 -11.43
C GLU A 81 12.91 -10.02 -10.80
N PRO A 82 12.92 -9.58 -9.53
CA PRO A 82 14.12 -8.99 -8.93
C PRO A 82 15.30 -9.96 -8.81
N SER A 83 15.09 -11.23 -8.45
CA SER A 83 16.21 -12.14 -8.17
C SER A 83 17.15 -12.44 -9.35
N ALA A 84 16.67 -12.37 -10.59
CA ALA A 84 17.50 -12.68 -11.77
C ALA A 84 18.34 -11.49 -12.26
N ALA A 85 17.84 -10.26 -12.09
CA ALA A 85 18.44 -9.07 -12.70
C ALA A 85 19.38 -8.29 -11.76
N LEU A 86 19.39 -8.60 -10.46
CA LEU A 86 20.19 -7.88 -9.46
C LEU A 86 21.69 -7.85 -9.77
N LYS A 87 22.23 -8.89 -10.41
CA LYS A 87 23.65 -8.97 -10.79
C LYS A 87 24.06 -7.95 -11.86
N ASN A 88 23.08 -7.35 -12.55
CA ASN A 88 23.31 -6.45 -13.68
C ASN A 88 22.94 -4.99 -13.35
N VAL A 89 22.62 -4.67 -12.10
CA VAL A 89 22.19 -3.32 -11.70
C VAL A 89 22.95 -2.87 -10.45
N ASP A 90 23.19 -1.57 -10.35
CA ASP A 90 23.87 -0.97 -9.19
C ASP A 90 22.86 -0.67 -8.07
N VAL A 91 21.63 -0.36 -8.48
CA VAL A 91 20.53 0.01 -7.62
C VAL A 91 19.29 -0.71 -8.11
N ALA A 92 18.48 -1.24 -7.19
CA ALA A 92 17.27 -1.96 -7.54
C ALA A 92 16.07 -1.39 -6.79
N LEU A 93 14.91 -1.38 -7.45
CA LEU A 93 13.62 -1.15 -6.82
C LEU A 93 12.92 -2.47 -6.58
N VAL A 94 12.89 -2.89 -5.33
CA VAL A 94 12.33 -4.19 -4.94
C VAL A 94 11.13 -3.95 -4.04
N ALA A 95 10.08 -4.74 -4.24
CA ALA A 95 8.93 -4.70 -3.35
C ALA A 95 9.32 -5.25 -1.97
N PRO A 96 8.80 -4.70 -0.86
CA PRO A 96 9.06 -5.24 0.48
C PRO A 96 8.82 -6.75 0.60
N ALA A 97 7.78 -7.26 -0.06
CA ALA A 97 7.46 -8.69 -0.07
C ALA A 97 8.56 -9.57 -0.70
N ASP A 98 9.34 -9.00 -1.62
CA ASP A 98 10.45 -9.69 -2.29
C ASP A 98 11.78 -9.58 -1.53
N LEU A 99 11.88 -8.74 -0.49
CA LEU A 99 13.14 -8.46 0.19
C LEU A 99 13.79 -9.74 0.73
N GLY A 100 13.03 -10.62 1.36
CA GLY A 100 13.56 -11.89 1.87
C GLY A 100 14.17 -12.78 0.78
N ARG A 101 13.62 -12.75 -0.43
CA ARG A 101 14.14 -13.51 -1.58
C ARG A 101 15.49 -12.97 -2.07
N VAL A 102 15.72 -11.67 -1.94
CA VAL A 102 16.87 -10.99 -2.55
C VAL A 102 17.92 -10.50 -1.56
N ALA A 103 17.64 -10.52 -0.25
CA ALA A 103 18.51 -9.95 0.78
C ALA A 103 19.95 -10.49 0.71
N GLY A 104 20.15 -11.75 0.32
CA GLY A 104 21.48 -12.36 0.15
C GLY A 104 22.33 -11.75 -0.96
N ASP A 105 21.72 -11.11 -1.96
CA ASP A 105 22.39 -10.46 -3.09
C ASP A 105 22.55 -8.94 -2.87
N LEU A 106 22.09 -8.41 -1.73
CA LEU A 106 22.05 -6.97 -1.44
C LEU A 106 23.07 -6.57 -0.38
N LEU A 107 23.66 -5.38 -0.55
CA LEU A 107 24.43 -4.77 0.53
C LEU A 107 23.48 -4.15 1.58
N PRO A 108 23.79 -4.31 2.88
CA PRO A 108 23.11 -3.55 3.92
C PRO A 108 23.30 -2.04 3.71
N VAL A 109 22.26 -1.26 4.01
CA VAL A 109 22.33 0.20 4.00
C VAL A 109 23.38 0.66 5.03
N PRO A 110 24.38 1.46 4.62
CA PRO A 110 25.37 1.99 5.56
C PRO A 110 24.73 2.82 6.68
N ASN A 111 25.23 2.66 7.92
CA ASN A 111 24.74 3.40 9.10
C ASN A 111 24.79 4.93 8.93
N ALA A 112 25.71 5.44 8.10
CA ALA A 112 25.78 6.87 7.79
C ALA A 112 24.48 7.39 7.16
N LEU A 113 23.81 6.59 6.33
CA LEU A 113 22.57 6.94 5.62
C LEU A 113 21.33 6.86 6.52
N THR A 114 21.36 6.05 7.57
CA THR A 114 20.26 5.89 8.54
C THR A 114 20.45 6.72 9.82
N SER A 115 21.60 7.41 9.95
CA SER A 115 21.87 8.29 11.09
C SER A 115 20.95 9.51 11.12
N PRO A 116 20.68 10.11 12.30
CA PRO A 116 19.91 11.36 12.40
C PRO A 116 20.51 12.54 11.62
N ALA A 117 21.83 12.51 11.37
CA ALA A 117 22.54 13.54 10.61
C ALA A 117 22.46 13.34 9.08
N SER A 118 21.88 12.23 8.61
CA SER A 118 21.71 11.94 7.18
C SER A 118 20.71 12.88 6.52
N GLU A 119 21.00 13.30 5.28
CA GLU A 119 20.09 14.08 4.42
C GLU A 119 18.78 13.31 4.10
N ILE A 120 18.77 11.99 4.25
CA ILE A 120 17.58 11.14 4.08
C ILE A 120 16.54 11.39 5.18
N ALA A 121 16.95 12.00 6.30
CA ALA A 121 16.11 12.23 7.47
C ALA A 121 15.39 10.94 7.91
N TRP A 122 16.16 9.85 8.08
CA TRP A 122 15.65 8.50 8.39
C TRP A 122 14.65 8.47 9.55
N GLY A 123 14.89 9.26 10.60
CA GLY A 123 14.00 9.41 11.75
C GLY A 123 12.61 9.97 11.43
N ASN A 124 12.46 10.66 10.30
CA ASN A 124 11.20 11.26 9.83
C ASN A 124 10.41 10.34 8.89
N LEU A 125 10.95 9.19 8.50
CA LEU A 125 10.22 8.20 7.72
C LEU A 125 9.15 7.52 8.57
N ILE A 126 8.06 7.09 7.95
CA ILE A 126 7.00 6.32 8.62
C ILE A 126 7.61 5.06 9.22
N GLN A 127 7.35 4.84 10.51
CA GLN A 127 8.00 3.79 11.30
C GLN A 127 7.91 2.41 10.66
N VAL A 128 6.74 2.02 10.12
CA VAL A 128 6.58 0.72 9.47
C VAL A 128 7.46 0.57 8.22
N TRP A 129 7.69 1.63 7.46
CA TRP A 129 8.53 1.57 6.26
C TRP A 129 10.00 1.37 6.60
N ARG A 130 10.52 2.09 7.61
CA ARG A 130 11.92 1.98 8.02
C ARG A 130 12.23 0.74 8.86
N ASP A 131 11.34 0.39 9.80
CA ASP A 131 11.64 -0.59 10.84
C ASP A 131 11.13 -1.99 10.51
N ARG A 132 10.27 -2.13 9.49
CA ARG A 132 9.72 -3.41 9.06
C ARG A 132 9.97 -3.68 7.58
N LEU A 133 9.52 -2.80 6.68
CA LEU A 133 9.54 -3.08 5.24
C LEU A 133 10.94 -2.98 4.60
N ALA A 134 11.87 -2.30 5.24
CA ALA A 134 13.24 -2.12 4.77
C ALA A 134 14.24 -3.11 5.40
N ARG A 135 13.79 -3.99 6.30
CA ARG A 135 14.66 -4.83 7.14
C ARG A 135 14.45 -6.32 6.89
N TRP A 136 15.54 -7.07 6.94
CA TRP A 136 15.57 -8.53 6.89
C TRP A 136 16.66 -9.03 7.83
N GLU A 137 16.38 -10.08 8.62
CA GLU A 137 17.32 -10.65 9.60
C GLU A 137 18.04 -9.60 10.46
N GLY A 138 17.28 -8.63 10.95
CA GLY A 138 17.79 -7.56 11.82
C GLY A 138 18.62 -6.47 11.11
N LYS A 139 18.96 -6.62 9.82
CA LYS A 139 19.70 -5.62 9.04
C LYS A 139 18.76 -4.78 8.17
N THR A 140 19.16 -3.55 7.87
CA THR A 140 18.46 -2.68 6.91
C THR A 140 19.08 -2.88 5.55
N PHE A 141 18.29 -3.25 4.55
CA PHE A 141 18.78 -3.48 3.20
C PHE A 141 18.35 -2.39 2.23
N GLY A 142 17.24 -1.71 2.48
CA GLY A 142 16.74 -0.71 1.55
C GLY A 142 16.32 0.62 2.18
N LEU A 143 16.16 1.61 1.31
CA LEU A 143 15.71 2.96 1.61
C LEU A 143 14.31 3.16 1.00
N PRO A 144 13.27 3.47 1.81
CA PRO A 144 11.91 3.64 1.30
C PRO A 144 11.82 4.79 0.28
N VAL A 145 11.27 4.52 -0.91
CA VAL A 145 11.13 5.54 -1.96
C VAL A 145 9.69 5.86 -2.29
N HIS A 146 8.85 4.84 -2.37
CA HIS A 146 7.45 5.02 -2.71
C HIS A 146 6.57 4.14 -1.83
N GLY A 147 5.64 4.78 -1.12
CA GLY A 147 4.54 4.12 -0.43
C GLY A 147 3.22 4.44 -1.11
N ASP A 148 2.41 3.43 -1.37
CA ASP A 148 1.03 3.62 -1.79
C ASP A 148 0.11 3.51 -0.58
N LEU A 149 -0.42 4.64 -0.12
CA LEU A 149 -1.50 4.64 0.86
C LEU A 149 -2.81 4.57 0.11
N ARG A 150 -3.69 3.68 0.58
CA ARG A 150 -5.01 3.47 -0.02
C ARG A 150 -6.09 3.91 0.94
N VAL A 151 -7.16 4.47 0.37
CA VAL A 151 -8.29 5.03 1.11
C VAL A 151 -9.58 4.55 0.49
N LEU A 152 -10.63 4.52 1.31
CA LEU A 152 -11.98 4.37 0.81
C LEU A 152 -12.51 5.75 0.40
N LEU A 153 -12.89 5.88 -0.86
CA LEU A 153 -13.56 7.07 -1.37
C LEU A 153 -15.05 6.76 -1.53
N CYS A 154 -15.89 7.62 -0.98
CA CYS A 154 -17.34 7.46 -1.04
C CYS A 154 -18.00 8.77 -1.45
N ARG A 155 -18.92 8.73 -2.42
CA ARG A 155 -19.70 9.92 -2.80
C ARG A 155 -20.51 10.43 -1.61
N ASN A 156 -20.47 11.74 -1.38
CA ASN A 156 -21.14 12.36 -0.23
C ASN A 156 -22.65 12.48 -0.43
N ASP A 157 -23.11 12.78 -1.65
CA ASP A 157 -24.52 12.93 -1.99
C ASP A 157 -25.36 11.64 -1.87
N LEU A 158 -24.68 10.53 -1.60
CA LEU A 158 -25.31 9.28 -1.21
C LEU A 158 -26.00 9.36 0.15
N PHE A 159 -25.63 10.29 1.01
CA PHE A 159 -26.14 10.38 2.37
C PHE A 159 -27.20 11.47 2.56
N ASP A 160 -27.52 12.25 1.52
CA ASP A 160 -28.38 13.44 1.64
C ASP A 160 -29.90 13.14 1.55
N ASP A 161 -30.29 11.96 1.06
CA ASP A 161 -31.71 11.59 0.88
C ASP A 161 -32.29 10.93 2.13
N ALA A 162 -33.07 11.68 2.91
CA ALA A 162 -33.70 11.20 4.13
C ALA A 162 -34.66 10.00 3.91
N GLY A 163 -35.30 9.89 2.75
CA GLY A 163 -36.18 8.77 2.43
C GLY A 163 -35.39 7.48 2.23
N ARG A 164 -34.31 7.56 1.44
CA ARG A 164 -33.37 6.46 1.23
C ARG A 164 -32.68 6.05 2.53
N ASN A 165 -32.26 7.02 3.35
CA ASN A 165 -31.63 6.75 4.64
C ASN A 165 -32.57 5.96 5.56
N ARG A 166 -33.87 6.30 5.60
CA ARG A 166 -34.88 5.53 6.35
C ARG A 166 -35.08 4.12 5.82
N ARG A 167 -35.10 3.92 4.49
CA ARG A 167 -35.18 2.57 3.89
C ARG A 167 -33.96 1.72 4.22
N PHE A 168 -32.76 2.32 4.23
CA PHE A 168 -31.54 1.64 4.64
C PHE A 168 -31.63 1.21 6.11
N GLU A 169 -32.01 2.13 6.99
CA GLU A 169 -32.15 1.85 8.43
C GLU A 169 -33.20 0.76 8.71
N ALA A 170 -34.33 0.79 8.01
CA ALA A 170 -35.35 -0.24 8.12
C ALA A 170 -34.85 -1.63 7.65
N LYS A 171 -33.98 -1.70 6.63
CA LYS A 171 -33.43 -2.97 6.12
C LYS A 171 -32.32 -3.53 7.00
N PHE A 172 -31.42 -2.68 7.52
CA PHE A 172 -30.18 -3.12 8.19
C PHE A 172 -30.12 -2.82 9.68
N GLY A 173 -31.14 -2.16 10.25
CA GLY A 173 -31.20 -1.84 11.68
C GLY A 173 -30.14 -0.84 12.15
N ARG A 174 -29.55 -0.06 11.24
CA ARG A 174 -28.51 0.93 11.56
C ARG A 174 -28.58 2.14 10.62
N ALA A 175 -28.21 3.31 11.14
CA ALA A 175 -28.10 4.52 10.34
C ALA A 175 -27.09 4.34 9.19
N ILE A 176 -27.42 4.93 8.03
CA ILE A 176 -26.53 4.93 6.87
C ILE A 176 -25.34 5.86 7.12
N ARG A 177 -24.14 5.37 6.83
CA ARG A 177 -22.88 6.12 6.90
C ARG A 177 -21.83 5.45 6.00
N ALA A 178 -20.67 6.08 5.85
CA ALA A 178 -19.52 5.40 5.28
C ALA A 178 -19.18 4.12 6.08
N PRO A 179 -18.86 3.01 5.39
CA PRO A 179 -18.68 1.72 6.04
C PRO A 179 -17.34 1.66 6.78
N LEU A 180 -17.36 1.10 7.98
CA LEU A 180 -16.17 0.83 8.79
C LEU A 180 -15.66 -0.59 8.58
N THR A 181 -16.54 -1.51 8.18
CA THR A 181 -16.19 -2.92 7.95
C THR A 181 -16.53 -3.38 6.54
N TRP A 182 -15.83 -4.42 6.06
CA TRP A 182 -16.12 -5.01 4.76
C TRP A 182 -17.53 -5.58 4.64
N ARG A 183 -18.11 -6.09 5.74
CA ARG A 183 -19.53 -6.46 5.80
C ARG A 183 -20.42 -5.25 5.55
N GLU A 184 -20.17 -4.14 6.25
CA GLU A 184 -20.94 -2.91 6.05
C GLU A 184 -20.80 -2.36 4.63
N THR A 185 -19.63 -2.50 4.02
CA THR A 185 -19.39 -2.15 2.61
C THR A 185 -20.29 -2.98 1.70
N ALA A 186 -20.31 -4.31 1.88
CA ALA A 186 -21.14 -5.21 1.09
C ALA A 186 -22.63 -4.89 1.22
N ASP A 187 -23.10 -4.62 2.45
CA ASP A 187 -24.50 -4.25 2.71
C ASP A 187 -24.87 -2.92 2.02
N LEU A 188 -23.98 -1.93 2.12
CA LEU A 188 -24.19 -0.60 1.53
C LEU A 188 -24.25 -0.68 0.00
N ILE A 189 -23.29 -1.34 -0.65
CA ILE A 189 -23.30 -1.45 -2.12
C ILE A 189 -24.47 -2.29 -2.64
N GLU A 190 -24.91 -3.30 -1.89
CA GLU A 190 -26.06 -4.12 -2.28
C GLU A 190 -27.32 -3.26 -2.27
N PHE A 191 -27.53 -2.50 -1.20
CA PHE A 191 -28.62 -1.55 -1.10
C PHE A 191 -28.60 -0.54 -2.24
N TRP A 192 -27.44 0.09 -2.49
CA TRP A 192 -27.30 1.05 -3.58
C TRP A 192 -27.58 0.48 -4.95
N SER A 193 -27.09 -0.72 -5.22
CA SER A 193 -27.25 -1.36 -6.51
C SER A 193 -28.73 -1.69 -6.77
N VAL A 194 -29.45 -2.13 -5.74
CA VAL A 194 -30.90 -2.37 -5.81
C VAL A 194 -31.68 -1.07 -6.01
N GLU A 195 -31.40 -0.03 -5.23
CA GLU A 195 -32.13 1.24 -5.29
C GLU A 195 -31.95 1.98 -6.62
N THR A 196 -30.77 1.85 -7.25
CA THR A 196 -30.42 2.60 -8.47
C THR A 196 -30.46 1.78 -9.74
N GLY A 197 -30.50 0.45 -9.65
CA GLY A 197 -30.33 -0.45 -10.79
C GLY A 197 -28.94 -0.38 -11.44
N ARG A 198 -27.95 0.21 -10.76
CA ARG A 198 -26.59 0.44 -11.28
C ARG A 198 -25.54 -0.36 -10.49
N PRO A 199 -24.34 -0.58 -11.06
CA PRO A 199 -23.20 -1.06 -10.29
C PRO A 199 -22.89 -0.14 -9.11
N ALA A 200 -22.55 -0.74 -7.98
CA ALA A 200 -22.23 -0.01 -6.75
C ALA A 200 -20.79 -0.22 -6.28
N TRP A 201 -20.03 -1.09 -6.95
CA TRP A 201 -18.64 -1.39 -6.64
C TRP A 201 -17.74 -1.34 -7.86
N THR A 202 -16.44 -1.12 -7.64
CA THR A 202 -15.44 -1.01 -8.71
C THR A 202 -15.33 -2.31 -9.52
N PRO A 203 -14.97 -2.22 -10.82
CA PRO A 203 -14.73 -3.39 -11.64
C PRO A 203 -13.58 -4.27 -11.11
N THR A 204 -13.53 -5.52 -11.57
CA THR A 204 -12.44 -6.44 -11.23
C THR A 204 -11.10 -5.93 -11.79
N PRO A 205 -10.01 -5.97 -11.02
CA PRO A 205 -8.70 -5.60 -11.55
C PRO A 205 -8.24 -6.50 -12.72
N LEU A 206 -7.62 -5.90 -13.74
CA LEU A 206 -7.15 -6.61 -14.93
C LEU A 206 -5.93 -7.50 -14.65
N SER A 207 -4.99 -7.04 -13.80
CA SER A 207 -3.78 -7.80 -13.48
C SER A 207 -4.03 -8.83 -12.36
N PRO A 208 -3.41 -10.04 -12.43
CA PRO A 208 -3.48 -11.01 -11.33
C PRO A 208 -3.02 -10.46 -9.98
N GLU A 209 -1.99 -9.61 -10.02
CA GLU A 209 -1.42 -8.95 -8.84
C GLU A 209 -2.42 -8.01 -8.16
N GLU A 210 -3.09 -7.15 -8.92
CA GLU A 210 -4.11 -6.25 -8.34
C GLU A 210 -5.34 -7.03 -7.88
N ARG A 211 -5.66 -8.17 -8.51
CA ARG A 211 -6.70 -9.09 -7.98
C ARG A 211 -6.28 -9.70 -6.65
N ARG A 212 -5.02 -10.14 -6.54
CA ARG A 212 -4.44 -10.62 -5.29
C ARG A 212 -4.52 -9.53 -4.22
N ARG A 213 -4.09 -8.31 -4.53
CA ARG A 213 -4.18 -7.16 -3.62
C ARG A 213 -5.61 -6.91 -3.15
N ALA A 214 -6.58 -6.85 -4.07
CA ALA A 214 -7.99 -6.63 -3.71
C ALA A 214 -8.52 -7.72 -2.74
N PHE A 215 -8.02 -8.95 -2.87
CA PHE A 215 -8.31 -10.01 -1.91
C PHE A 215 -7.63 -9.76 -0.55
N TYR A 216 -6.33 -9.45 -0.50
CA TYR A 216 -5.63 -9.21 0.77
C TYR A 216 -6.05 -7.93 1.49
N GLU A 217 -6.49 -6.90 0.77
CA GLU A 217 -7.13 -5.71 1.37
C GLU A 217 -8.31 -6.10 2.28
N ILE A 218 -9.02 -7.18 1.93
CA ILE A 218 -10.08 -7.75 2.75
C ILE A 218 -9.50 -8.75 3.76
N ALA A 219 -8.68 -9.70 3.30
CA ALA A 219 -8.23 -10.83 4.09
C ALA A 219 -7.37 -10.44 5.28
N THR A 220 -6.43 -9.50 5.14
CA THR A 220 -5.51 -9.13 6.21
C THR A 220 -6.25 -8.73 7.49
N SER A 221 -7.34 -7.96 7.36
CA SER A 221 -8.17 -7.56 8.49
C SER A 221 -8.96 -8.71 9.14
N HIS A 222 -9.18 -9.83 8.44
CA HIS A 222 -9.91 -10.99 8.97
C HIS A 222 -8.98 -12.05 9.56
N VAL A 223 -7.68 -12.04 9.24
CA VAL A 223 -6.73 -13.09 9.67
C VAL A 223 -5.65 -12.57 10.62
N VAL A 224 -5.47 -11.26 10.70
CA VAL A 224 -4.54 -10.60 11.62
C VAL A 224 -5.29 -9.69 12.57
N GLU A 225 -5.04 -9.84 13.86
CA GLU A 225 -5.61 -8.99 14.90
C GLU A 225 -4.85 -7.68 15.04
N ARG A 226 -5.56 -6.53 15.10
CA ARG A 226 -4.91 -5.24 15.36
C ARG A 226 -4.33 -5.22 16.77
N LEU A 227 -3.12 -4.66 16.91
CA LEU A 227 -2.53 -4.44 18.22
C LEU A 227 -3.15 -3.23 18.92
N SER A 228 -3.52 -3.40 20.20
CA SER A 228 -3.84 -2.29 21.09
C SER A 228 -2.61 -1.40 21.32
N ALA A 229 -2.82 -0.14 21.74
CA ALA A 229 -1.72 0.77 22.04
C ALA A 229 -0.81 0.23 23.18
N SER A 230 -1.41 -0.45 24.17
CA SER A 230 -0.70 -1.11 25.26
C SER A 230 0.14 -2.29 24.79
N ASP A 231 -0.35 -3.10 23.85
CA ASP A 231 0.40 -4.26 23.31
C ASP A 231 1.54 -3.83 22.40
N ARG A 232 1.41 -2.66 21.75
CA ARG A 232 2.52 -2.05 20.99
C ARG A 232 3.64 -1.61 21.90
N ALA A 233 3.31 -1.05 23.07
CA ALA A 233 4.30 -0.55 24.04
C ALA A 233 5.01 -1.68 24.81
N ARG A 234 4.35 -2.82 25.03
CA ARG A 234 4.86 -3.97 25.80
C ARG A 234 5.78 -4.92 25.01
N SER A 235 6.34 -4.46 23.89
CA SER A 235 7.01 -5.30 22.90
C SER A 235 8.33 -5.91 23.43
N GLU A 236 8.29 -7.17 23.88
CA GLU A 236 9.45 -8.09 23.80
C GLU A 236 9.13 -9.62 23.80
N ARG A 237 7.86 -10.06 23.88
CA ARG A 237 7.51 -11.51 23.78
C ARG A 237 6.14 -11.77 23.14
N LEU A 238 5.76 -11.00 22.13
CA LEU A 238 4.48 -11.21 21.48
C LEU A 238 4.63 -12.23 20.36
N ASP A 239 3.73 -13.21 20.39
CA ASP A 239 3.59 -14.30 19.43
C ASP A 239 3.75 -13.82 17.97
N GLU A 240 4.90 -14.12 17.36
CA GLU A 240 5.19 -13.76 15.97
C GLU A 240 4.18 -14.39 15.02
N GLN A 241 3.71 -15.60 15.35
CA GLN A 241 2.70 -16.32 14.58
C GLN A 241 1.37 -15.55 14.55
N ALA A 242 0.90 -15.03 15.68
CA ALA A 242 -0.33 -14.22 15.73
C ALA A 242 -0.23 -12.87 14.99
N ARG A 243 0.99 -12.42 14.64
CA ARG A 243 1.24 -11.09 14.06
C ARG A 243 1.58 -11.13 12.58
N PHE A 244 2.44 -12.07 12.20
CA PHE A 244 3.05 -12.17 10.89
C PHE A 244 2.68 -13.47 10.18
N GLY A 245 2.18 -14.47 10.92
CA GLY A 245 1.65 -15.72 10.39
C GLY A 245 0.31 -15.50 9.68
N MET A 246 0.37 -15.04 8.44
CA MET A 246 -0.81 -14.77 7.61
C MET A 246 -1.11 -15.97 6.70
N GLU A 247 -0.31 -16.19 5.66
CA GLU A 247 -0.54 -17.26 4.69
C GLU A 247 -0.05 -18.62 5.19
N PHE A 248 0.92 -18.61 6.10
CA PHE A 248 1.56 -19.79 6.65
C PHE A 248 1.64 -19.67 8.16
N ASP A 249 1.56 -20.83 8.80
CA ASP A 249 2.00 -20.99 10.16
C ASP A 249 3.53 -20.97 10.21
N LEU A 250 4.10 -20.01 10.94
CA LEU A 250 5.54 -19.74 10.98
C LEU A 250 6.33 -20.88 11.64
N ASP A 251 5.72 -21.62 12.57
CA ASP A 251 6.36 -22.73 13.26
C ASP A 251 6.32 -24.01 12.40
N SER A 252 5.15 -24.35 11.85
CA SER A 252 4.94 -25.62 11.14
C SER A 252 5.08 -25.52 9.62
N GLY A 253 5.11 -24.31 9.04
CA GLY A 253 5.06 -24.08 7.60
C GLY A 253 3.71 -24.43 6.96
N ARG A 254 2.68 -24.75 7.76
CA ARG A 254 1.36 -25.16 7.25
C ARG A 254 0.68 -23.99 6.54
N CYS A 255 0.16 -24.23 5.33
CA CYS A 255 -0.63 -23.26 4.59
C CYS A 255 -1.98 -22.98 5.29
N LEU A 256 -2.29 -21.70 5.50
CA LEU A 256 -3.49 -21.20 6.19
C LEU A 256 -4.53 -20.61 5.22
N LEU A 257 -4.29 -20.59 3.91
CA LEU A 257 -5.19 -20.00 2.91
C LEU A 257 -6.59 -20.64 2.87
N GLY A 258 -6.75 -21.87 3.39
CA GLY A 258 -8.04 -22.55 3.54
C GLY A 258 -8.76 -22.26 4.87
N SER A 259 -8.19 -21.43 5.74
CA SER A 259 -8.80 -21.12 7.05
C SER A 259 -10.02 -20.21 6.93
N THR A 260 -10.85 -20.20 7.99
CA THR A 260 -12.12 -19.47 8.03
C THR A 260 -11.98 -17.99 7.68
N GLY A 261 -10.90 -17.32 8.10
CA GLY A 261 -10.70 -15.90 7.80
C GLY A 261 -10.46 -15.62 6.32
N PHE A 262 -9.69 -16.46 5.62
CA PHE A 262 -9.50 -16.32 4.18
C PHE A 262 -10.76 -16.71 3.39
N VAL A 263 -11.48 -17.76 3.81
CA VAL A 263 -12.77 -18.13 3.21
C VAL A 263 -13.77 -16.99 3.35
N ARG A 264 -13.87 -16.38 4.54
CA ARG A 264 -14.72 -15.22 4.79
C ARG A 264 -14.36 -14.03 3.91
N ALA A 265 -13.07 -13.76 3.73
CA ALA A 265 -12.60 -12.70 2.83
C ALA A 265 -12.97 -12.98 1.37
N ALA A 266 -12.87 -14.23 0.92
CA ALA A 266 -13.27 -14.64 -0.43
C ALA A 266 -14.78 -14.49 -0.66
N GLU A 267 -15.60 -14.88 0.32
CA GLU A 267 -17.05 -14.70 0.28
C GLU A 267 -17.43 -13.22 0.18
N LEU A 268 -16.78 -12.36 0.97
CA LEU A 268 -16.98 -10.92 0.92
C LEU A 268 -16.55 -10.36 -0.44
N LEU A 269 -15.37 -10.71 -0.95
CA LEU A 269 -14.93 -10.28 -2.27
C LEU A 269 -15.94 -10.68 -3.36
N ALA A 270 -16.45 -11.91 -3.31
CA ALA A 270 -17.48 -12.40 -4.23
C ALA A 270 -18.79 -11.61 -4.10
N ARG A 271 -19.22 -11.27 -2.88
CA ARG A 271 -20.39 -10.39 -2.65
C ARG A 271 -20.18 -9.01 -3.27
N LEU A 272 -18.98 -8.43 -3.13
CA LEU A 272 -18.64 -7.14 -3.73
C LEU A 272 -18.69 -7.22 -5.26
N GLN A 273 -18.07 -8.26 -5.84
CA GLN A 273 -17.99 -8.47 -7.29
C GLN A 273 -19.35 -8.67 -7.96
N LYS A 274 -20.35 -9.22 -7.25
CA LYS A 274 -21.74 -9.31 -7.76
C LYS A 274 -22.37 -7.94 -8.04
N ARG A 275 -21.85 -6.87 -7.44
CA ARG A 275 -22.33 -5.48 -7.62
C ARG A 275 -21.30 -4.60 -8.33
N SER A 276 -20.28 -5.21 -8.93
CA SER A 276 -19.21 -4.53 -9.66
C SER A 276 -19.62 -4.08 -11.06
N ALA A 277 -18.93 -3.08 -11.59
CA ALA A 277 -18.97 -2.78 -13.01
C ALA A 277 -18.44 -3.98 -13.84
N ALA A 278 -19.04 -4.22 -15.01
CA ALA A 278 -18.88 -5.48 -15.74
C ALA A 278 -17.51 -5.69 -16.40
N LYS A 279 -16.81 -4.62 -16.81
CA LYS A 279 -15.57 -4.72 -17.58
C LYS A 279 -14.36 -4.63 -16.63
N PRO A 280 -13.45 -5.63 -16.61
CA PRO A 280 -12.22 -5.51 -15.86
C PRO A 280 -11.38 -4.30 -16.27
N GLU A 281 -10.68 -3.69 -15.32
CA GLU A 281 -9.89 -2.47 -15.55
C GLU A 281 -8.52 -2.52 -14.88
N ALA A 282 -7.54 -1.87 -15.50
CA ALA A 282 -6.20 -1.73 -14.92
C ALA A 282 -6.21 -0.90 -13.63
N GLU A 283 -7.07 0.13 -13.56
CA GLU A 283 -7.25 1.00 -12.40
C GLU A 283 -8.73 1.10 -12.02
N PRO A 284 -9.28 0.12 -11.28
CA PRO A 284 -10.73 0.05 -11.02
C PRO A 284 -11.36 1.29 -10.38
N TRP A 285 -10.58 2.06 -9.61
CA TRP A 285 -11.04 3.32 -9.00
C TRP A 285 -11.49 4.36 -10.04
N ARG A 286 -11.04 4.26 -11.30
CA ARG A 286 -11.46 5.16 -12.38
C ARG A 286 -12.94 5.07 -12.71
N ALA A 287 -13.62 3.98 -12.38
CA ALA A 287 -15.08 3.91 -12.46
C ALA A 287 -15.76 4.99 -11.61
N MET A 288 -15.20 5.31 -10.44
CA MET A 288 -15.69 6.41 -9.60
C MET A 288 -15.43 7.78 -10.26
N LEU A 289 -14.26 7.95 -10.88
CA LEU A 289 -13.91 9.17 -11.63
C LEU A 289 -14.88 9.43 -12.79
N ARG A 290 -15.44 8.37 -13.39
CA ARG A 290 -16.47 8.42 -14.44
C ARG A 290 -17.91 8.53 -13.90
N GLY A 291 -18.09 8.48 -12.58
CA GLY A 291 -19.41 8.53 -11.94
C GLY A 291 -20.25 7.26 -12.14
N GLU A 292 -19.58 6.13 -12.45
CA GLU A 292 -20.23 4.84 -12.67
C GLU A 292 -20.53 4.12 -11.36
N VAL A 293 -19.68 4.31 -10.35
CA VAL A 293 -19.80 3.68 -9.03
C VAL A 293 -19.74 4.72 -7.91
N PRO A 294 -20.47 4.51 -6.81
CA PRO A 294 -20.51 5.39 -5.66
C PRO A 294 -19.26 5.34 -4.77
N MET A 295 -18.49 4.25 -4.85
CA MET A 295 -17.45 3.94 -3.88
C MET A 295 -16.29 3.20 -4.54
N ALA A 296 -15.08 3.46 -4.06
CA ALA A 296 -13.87 2.78 -4.52
C ALA A 296 -12.80 2.76 -3.41
N VAL A 297 -12.07 1.65 -3.30
CA VAL A 297 -10.73 1.69 -2.69
C VAL A 297 -9.76 2.19 -3.73
N ALA A 298 -9.02 3.25 -3.41
CA ALA A 298 -8.18 3.97 -4.35
C ALA A 298 -6.85 4.38 -3.72
N PRO A 299 -5.77 4.52 -4.52
CA PRO A 299 -4.55 5.15 -4.05
C PRO A 299 -4.82 6.62 -3.69
N VAL A 300 -4.11 7.19 -2.72
CA VAL A 300 -4.25 8.61 -2.31
C VAL A 300 -4.04 9.55 -3.50
N ALA A 301 -3.22 9.17 -4.49
CA ALA A 301 -3.04 9.93 -5.72
C ALA A 301 -4.34 10.16 -6.53
N ALA A 302 -5.35 9.27 -6.39
CA ALA A 302 -6.65 9.40 -7.03
C ALA A 302 -7.43 10.63 -6.57
N ILE A 303 -7.20 11.11 -5.34
CA ILE A 303 -7.87 12.30 -4.77
C ILE A 303 -7.63 13.51 -5.66
N ARG A 304 -6.39 13.71 -6.12
CA ARG A 304 -6.04 14.80 -7.03
C ARG A 304 -6.82 14.69 -8.34
N ALA A 305 -6.90 13.50 -8.93
CA ALA A 305 -7.61 13.29 -10.18
C ALA A 305 -9.12 13.57 -10.05
N LEU A 306 -9.75 13.14 -8.95
CA LEU A 306 -11.16 13.41 -8.66
C LEU A 306 -11.42 14.90 -8.44
N GLN A 307 -10.51 15.62 -7.79
CA GLN A 307 -10.64 17.06 -7.55
C GLN A 307 -10.43 17.92 -8.80
N GLN A 308 -9.80 17.38 -9.83
CA GLN A 308 -9.60 18.08 -11.11
C GLN A 308 -10.83 18.04 -12.03
N ARG A 309 -11.78 17.12 -11.82
CA ARG A 309 -13.00 17.03 -12.63
C ARG A 309 -14.18 17.71 -11.93
N ARG A 310 -14.86 18.64 -12.61
CA ARG A 310 -16.06 19.32 -12.10
C ARG A 310 -17.15 18.36 -11.60
N ALA A 311 -17.30 17.19 -12.25
CA ALA A 311 -18.32 16.21 -11.89
C ALA A 311 -18.12 15.55 -10.51
N THR A 312 -16.87 15.48 -10.02
CA THR A 312 -16.48 14.78 -8.79
C THR A 312 -15.82 15.69 -7.75
N ARG A 313 -15.39 16.90 -8.13
CA ARG A 313 -14.84 17.91 -7.22
C ARG A 313 -15.78 18.15 -6.05
N ASP A 314 -15.26 17.99 -4.83
CA ASP A 314 -15.96 18.19 -3.56
C ASP A 314 -17.23 17.34 -3.38
N ARG A 315 -17.32 16.23 -4.12
CA ARG A 315 -18.46 15.30 -4.10
C ARG A 315 -18.13 13.92 -3.55
N PHE A 316 -17.07 13.84 -2.75
CA PHE A 316 -16.68 12.60 -2.08
C PHE A 316 -16.06 12.89 -0.72
N THR A 317 -16.11 11.87 0.13
CA THR A 317 -15.47 11.82 1.44
C THR A 317 -14.36 10.77 1.41
N ILE A 318 -13.36 10.98 2.25
CA ILE A 318 -12.17 10.12 2.36
C ILE A 318 -12.25 9.40 3.70
N HIS A 319 -12.17 8.08 3.66
CA HIS A 319 -12.24 7.20 4.83
C HIS A 319 -11.08 6.22 4.83
N THR A 320 -10.81 5.61 5.99
CA THR A 320 -9.94 4.45 6.07
C THR A 320 -10.50 3.31 5.23
N VAL A 321 -9.63 2.47 4.67
CA VAL A 321 -10.06 1.19 4.09
C VAL A 321 -10.82 0.41 5.18
N PRO A 322 -11.97 -0.22 4.86
CA PRO A 322 -12.75 -0.95 5.85
C PRO A 322 -11.93 -2.05 6.55
N GLY A 323 -12.21 -2.29 7.82
CA GLY A 323 -11.66 -3.41 8.58
C GLY A 323 -12.56 -4.65 8.54
N ALA A 324 -12.22 -5.66 9.33
CA ALA A 324 -13.12 -6.80 9.57
C ALA A 324 -14.03 -6.52 10.76
N ASP A 325 -15.24 -7.08 10.72
CA ASP A 325 -16.14 -7.14 11.88
C ASP A 325 -15.81 -8.31 12.82
N THR A 326 -15.09 -9.32 12.33
CA THR A 326 -14.62 -10.47 13.11
C THR A 326 -13.24 -10.88 12.63
N VAL A 327 -12.35 -11.24 13.57
CA VAL A 327 -11.01 -11.78 13.26
C VAL A 327 -11.01 -13.28 13.53
N PHE A 328 -10.43 -14.07 12.62
CA PHE A 328 -10.22 -15.50 12.73
C PHE A 328 -8.73 -15.76 12.84
N SER A 329 -8.24 -15.99 14.06
CA SER A 329 -6.82 -16.17 14.29
C SER A 329 -6.30 -17.47 13.65
N SER A 330 -5.00 -17.53 13.39
CA SER A 330 -4.32 -18.74 12.90
C SER A 330 -4.45 -19.95 13.85
N ARG A 331 -4.80 -19.71 15.13
CA ARG A 331 -5.07 -20.74 16.13
C ARG A 331 -6.49 -21.32 16.05
N GLY A 332 -7.35 -20.78 15.18
CA GLY A 332 -8.72 -21.23 14.96
C GLY A 332 -9.77 -20.44 15.74
N GLY A 333 -10.99 -20.40 15.20
CA GLY A 333 -12.14 -19.70 15.79
C GLY A 333 -12.05 -18.16 15.72
N PRO A 334 -13.16 -17.46 16.02
CA PRO A 334 -13.15 -16.01 16.12
C PRO A 334 -12.34 -15.57 17.36
N SER A 335 -11.38 -14.65 17.20
CA SER A 335 -10.60 -14.08 18.30
C SER A 335 -11.21 -12.82 18.90
N GLY A 336 -12.26 -12.26 18.28
CA GLY A 336 -13.02 -11.14 18.83
C GLY A 336 -13.97 -10.49 17.83
N ASP A 337 -14.96 -9.78 18.37
CA ASP A 337 -15.88 -8.94 17.62
C ASP A 337 -15.37 -7.50 17.56
N TYR A 338 -15.36 -6.93 16.36
CA TYR A 338 -14.85 -5.60 16.07
C TYR A 338 -15.96 -4.75 15.45
N PRO A 339 -16.94 -4.28 16.25
CA PRO A 339 -18.07 -3.51 15.74
C PRO A 339 -17.65 -2.18 15.07
N GLN A 340 -16.49 -1.65 15.45
CA GLN A 340 -15.89 -0.46 14.84
C GLN A 340 -14.85 -0.80 13.76
N GLY A 341 -14.61 -2.08 13.47
CA GLY A 341 -13.64 -2.55 12.49
C GLY A 341 -12.26 -2.89 13.07
N ASN A 342 -11.74 -4.04 12.64
CA ASN A 342 -10.35 -4.42 12.82
C ASN A 342 -9.50 -3.86 11.67
N PHE A 343 -8.89 -2.69 11.86
CA PHE A 343 -8.13 -2.01 10.80
C PHE A 343 -6.67 -2.51 10.74
N VAL A 344 -6.41 -3.48 9.86
CA VAL A 344 -5.07 -3.95 9.54
C VAL A 344 -4.83 -3.77 8.04
N PRO A 345 -3.96 -2.83 7.63
CA PRO A 345 -3.72 -2.55 6.21
C PRO A 345 -2.84 -3.64 5.58
N TYR A 346 -3.10 -3.93 4.30
CA TYR A 346 -2.20 -4.72 3.47
C TYR A 346 -1.06 -3.84 2.92
N LEU A 347 0.20 -4.18 3.25
CA LEU A 347 1.38 -3.35 3.00
C LEU A 347 2.33 -3.86 1.89
N GLY A 348 1.87 -4.74 1.02
CA GLY A 348 2.61 -5.13 -0.18
C GLY A 348 2.22 -6.50 -0.67
#